data_AF-A0A7V9I3J8-F1
#
_entry.id   AF-A0A7V9I3J8-F1
#
_cell.length_a   1.000
_cell.length_b   1.000
_cell.length_c   1.000
_cell.angle_alpha   90.00
_cell.angle_beta   90.00
_cell.angle_gamma   90.00
#
_symmetry.space_group_name_H-M   'P 1'
#
loop_
_entity.id
_entity.type
_entity.pdbx_description
1 polymer ?
#
loop_
_entity_poly.entity_id
_entity_poly.type
_entity_poly.pdbx_seq_one_letter_code
_entity_poly.pdbx_strand_id
1 'polypeptide(L)' 'MPELSYREAVRDALSSAMRADQDVFLMGEDIAEMGGSM' A
#
# COMPACT_ATOMS: atom_id res chain seq x y z
N MET A 1 -6.62 13.64 -12.30
CA MET A 1 -6.08 12.84 -11.19
C MET A 1 -6.32 13.63 -9.92
N PRO A 2 -6.88 13.01 -8.86
CA PRO A 2 -6.99 13.68 -7.58
C PRO A 2 -5.59 14.07 -7.07
N GLU A 3 -5.48 15.19 -6.35
CA GLU A 3 -4.28 15.46 -5.56
C GLU A 3 -4.23 14.46 -4.41
N LEU A 4 -3.08 13.79 -4.26
CA LEU A 4 -2.84 12.79 -3.24
C LEU A 4 -1.65 13.24 -2.39
N SER A 5 -1.73 13.00 -1.10
CA SER A 5 -0.52 12.98 -0.28
C SER A 5 0.41 11.87 -0.75
N TYR A 6 1.70 12.01 -0.47
CA TYR A 6 2.68 10.98 -0.80
C TYR A 6 2.28 9.59 -0.26
N ARG A 7 1.78 9.54 0.97
CA ARG A 7 1.32 8.30 1.62
C ARG A 7 0.14 7.67 0.90
N GLU A 8 -0.79 8.47 0.38
CA GLU A 8 -1.93 7.98 -0.41
C GLU A 8 -1.46 7.47 -1.77
N ALA A 9 -0.55 8.17 -2.44
CA ALA A 9 0.00 7.73 -3.72
C ALA A 9 0.73 6.39 -3.61
N VAL A 10 1.55 6.20 -2.56
CA VAL A 10 2.22 4.92 -2.30
C VAL A 10 1.20 3.82 -2.00
N ARG A 11 0.20 4.09 -1.16
CA ARG A 11 -0.85 3.12 -0.83
C ARG A 11 -1.65 2.67 -2.06
N ASP A 12 -1.98 3.62 -2.94
CA ASP A 12 -2.71 3.36 -4.18
C ASP A 12 -1.89 2.50 -5.15
N ALA A 13 -0.61 2.84 -5.32
CA ALA A 13 0.31 2.07 -6.17
C ALA A 13 0.49 0.63 -5.66
N LEU A 14 0.73 0.44 -4.36
CA LEU A 14 0.88 -0.89 -3.76
C LEU A 14 -0.41 -1.71 -3.86
N SER A 15 -1.56 -1.09 -3.57
CA SER A 15 -2.86 -1.76 -3.68
C SER A 15 -3.18 -2.18 -5.11
N SER A 16 -2.79 -1.37 -6.10
CA SER A 16 -2.97 -1.68 -7.51
C SER A 16 -2.08 -2.83 -7.96
N ALA A 17 -0.81 -2.84 -7.54
CA ALA A 17 0.14 -3.90 -7.85
C ALA A 17 -0.33 -5.26 -7.30
N MET A 18 -0.73 -5.31 -6.02
CA MET A 18 -1.24 -6.54 -5.38
C MET A 18 -2.53 -7.07 -6.03
N ARG A 19 -3.35 -6.21 -6.63
CA ARG A 19 -4.55 -6.64 -7.37
C ARG A 19 -4.21 -7.17 -8.77
N ALA A 20 -3.18 -6.63 -9.40
CA ALA A 20 -2.78 -6.99 -10.75
C ALA A 20 -1.98 -8.30 -10.79
N ASP A 21 -1.23 -8.60 -9.73
CA ASP A 21 -0.32 -9.74 -9.65
C ASP A 21 -0.41 -10.42 -8.28
N GLN A 22 -0.76 -11.71 -8.27
CA GLN A 22 -0.93 -12.51 -7.06
C GLN A 22 0.40 -12.90 -6.40
N ASP A 23 1.52 -12.75 -7.10
CA ASP A 23 2.85 -12.99 -6.55
C ASP A 23 3.39 -11.78 -5.77
N VAL A 24 2.67 -10.65 -5.80
CA VAL A 24 3.02 -9.44 -5.03
C VAL A 24 2.38 -9.49 -3.65
N PHE A 25 3.22 -9.49 -2.62
CA PHE A 25 2.81 -9.42 -1.22
C PHE A 25 3.68 -8.44 -0.42
N LEU A 26 3.16 -8.00 0.73
CA LEU A 26 3.85 -7.08 1.64
C LEU A 26 4.19 -7.80 2.94
N MET A 27 5.35 -7.48 3.51
CA MET A 27 5.79 -7.96 4.83
C MET A 27 6.51 -6.84 5.58
N GLY A 28 6.35 -6.81 6.90
CA GLY A 28 6.92 -5.78 7.76
C GLY A 28 6.23 -5.76 9.12
N GLU A 29 6.73 -4.94 10.04
CA GLU A 29 6.10 -4.72 11.34
C GLU A 29 4.90 -3.78 11.21
N ASP A 30 3.80 -4.10 11.89
CA ASP A 30 2.60 -3.26 12.00
C ASP A 30 1.94 -2.83 10.67
N ILE A 31 2.24 -3.47 9.54
CA ILE A 31 1.70 -3.06 8.23
C ILE A 31 0.33 -3.66 7.88
N ALA A 32 -0.10 -4.72 8.60
CA ALA A 32 -1.36 -5.41 8.32
C ALA A 32 -2.56 -4.65 8.93
N GLU A 33 -3.17 -5.16 9.98
CA GLU A 33 -4.34 -4.54 10.63
C GLU A 33 -4.05 -3.12 11.14
N MET A 34 -2.81 -2.86 11.55
CA MET A 34 -2.38 -1.55 12.06
C MET A 34 -2.10 -0.52 10.95
N GLY A 35 -1.89 -0.96 9.70
CA GLY A 35 -1.76 -0.08 8.53
C GLY A 35 -0.49 0.77 8.47
N GLY A 36 0.53 0.42 9.26
CA GLY A 36 1.83 1.09 9.38
C GLY A 36 2.11 1.60 10.80
N SER A 37 3.40 1.81 11.10
CA SER A 37 3.83 2.54 12.30
C SER A 37 3.49 4.03 12.17
N MET A 38 3.33 4.71 13.31
CA MET A 38 2.86 6.09 13.42
C MET A 38 3.90 7.12 12.97
#